data_AF-G3PHA4-F1
#
_entry.id   AF-G3PHA4-F1
#
_cell.length_a   1.000
_cell.length_b   1.000
_cell.length_c   1.000
_cell.angle_alpha   90.00
_cell.angle_beta   90.00
_cell.angle_gamma   90.00
#
_symmetry.space_group_name_H-M   'P 1'
#
loop_
_entity.id
_entity.type
_entity.pdbx_description
1 polymer ?
#
loop_
_entity_poly.entity_id
_entity_poly.type
_entity_poly.pdbx_seq_one_letter_code
_entity_poly.pdbx_strand_id
1 'polypeptide(L)'
;MLFHFINVLLQVLLHKSHDLLQEEITLAIYNMASVDFDAFYSAFMPEFLNGCQGVDSGQRAVLARNFKLERDLPSFTQSVHRLVNDLRYYRLCNSSLPTGTIKL
;
A
#
# COMPACT_ATOMS: atom_id res chain seq x y z
N MET A 1 -1.10 -2.30 -18.08
CA MET A 1 0.14 -1.48 -18.07
C MET A 1 0.18 -0.52 -16.89
N LEU A 2 -0.82 0.36 -16.70
CA LEU A 2 -0.84 1.37 -15.61
C LEU A 2 -0.59 0.79 -14.20
N PHE A 3 -1.26 -0.31 -13.86
CA PHE A 3 -1.10 -1.00 -12.57
C PHE A 3 0.33 -1.47 -12.27
N HIS A 4 1.12 -1.77 -13.30
CA HIS A 4 2.52 -2.15 -13.08
C HIS A 4 3.34 -0.94 -12.60
N PHE A 5 3.10 0.24 -13.16
CA PHE A 5 3.74 1.48 -12.72
C PHE A 5 3.30 1.86 -11.31
N ILE A 6 2.00 1.80 -11.02
CA ILE A 6 1.48 2.05 -9.67
C ILE A 6 2.12 1.11 -8.66
N ASN A 7 2.24 -0.19 -8.98
CA ASN A 7 2.92 -1.16 -8.12
C ASN A 7 4.37 -0.75 -7.85
N VAL A 8 5.15 -0.41 -8.89
CA VAL A 8 6.55 0.02 -8.73
C VAL A 8 6.64 1.27 -7.83
N LEU A 9 5.79 2.27 -8.05
CA LEU A 9 5.78 3.49 -7.24
C LEU A 9 5.42 3.22 -5.77
N LEU A 10 4.43 2.35 -5.51
CA LEU A 10 4.11 1.92 -4.15
C LEU A 10 5.27 1.15 -3.51
N GLN A 11 6.00 0.32 -4.26
CA GLN A 11 7.22 -0.31 -3.75
C GLN A 11 8.30 0.73 -3.42
N VAL A 12 8.48 1.78 -4.22
CA VAL A 12 9.43 2.87 -3.91
C VAL A 12 9.07 3.53 -2.58
N LEU A 13 7.79 3.83 -2.33
CA LEU A 13 7.31 4.38 -1.06
C LEU A 13 7.54 3.41 0.11
N LEU A 14 7.28 2.11 -0.09
CA LEU A 14 7.48 1.08 0.95
C LEU A 14 8.94 0.91 1.36
N HIS A 15 9.87 0.99 0.40
CA HIS A 15 11.31 0.81 0.65
C HIS A 15 12.03 2.10 1.06
N LYS A 16 11.35 3.26 1.03
CA LYS A 16 11.96 4.59 1.23
C LYS A 16 13.16 4.88 0.31
N SER A 17 13.24 4.24 -0.86
CA SER A 17 14.42 4.41 -1.73
C SER A 17 14.53 5.82 -2.33
N HIS A 18 13.43 6.58 -2.33
CA HIS A 18 13.33 7.95 -2.85
C HIS A 18 12.46 8.84 -1.95
N ASP A 19 12.72 8.86 -0.63
CA ASP A 19 11.90 9.57 0.37
C ASP A 19 11.70 11.07 0.04
N LEU A 20 12.70 11.72 -0.58
CA LEU A 20 12.61 13.12 -1.00
C LEU A 20 11.57 13.39 -2.09
N LEU A 21 11.18 12.36 -2.85
CA LEU A 21 10.21 12.43 -3.95
C LEU A 21 8.84 11.85 -3.55
N GLN A 22 8.60 11.63 -2.25
CA GLN A 22 7.40 10.97 -1.77
C GLN A 22 6.11 11.68 -2.22
N GLU A 23 6.10 13.02 -2.25
CA GLU A 23 4.93 13.81 -2.64
C GLU A 23 4.64 13.66 -4.14
N GLU A 24 5.66 13.78 -4.99
CA GLU A 24 5.56 13.64 -6.44
C GLU A 24 5.18 12.22 -6.85
N ILE A 25 5.74 11.22 -6.16
CA ILE A 25 5.39 9.82 -6.37
C ILE A 25 3.92 9.58 -6.01
N THR A 26 3.45 10.13 -4.88
CA THR A 26 2.06 9.96 -4.45
C THR A 26 1.10 10.67 -5.40
N LEU A 27 1.48 11.85 -5.90
CA LEU A 27 0.72 12.57 -6.93
C LEU A 27 0.66 11.78 -8.25
N ALA A 28 1.77 11.15 -8.67
CA ALA A 28 1.80 10.29 -9.85
C ALA A 28 0.89 9.06 -9.68
N ILE A 29 0.89 8.44 -8.49
CA ILE A 29 -0.04 7.35 -8.15
C ILE A 29 -1.49 7.83 -8.26
N TYR A 30 -1.82 9.00 -7.70
CA TYR A 30 -3.18 9.57 -7.80
C TYR A 30 -3.60 9.81 -9.25
N ASN A 31 -2.75 10.46 -10.06
CA ASN A 31 -3.05 10.75 -11.46
C ASN A 31 -3.26 9.49 -12.30
N MET A 32 -2.60 8.38 -11.93
CA MET A 32 -2.83 7.09 -12.56
C MET A 32 -4.12 6.42 -12.03
N ALA A 33 -4.34 6.43 -10.72
CA ALA A 33 -5.55 5.88 -10.11
C ALA A 33 -6.82 6.61 -10.59
N SER A 34 -6.75 7.93 -10.82
CA SER A 34 -7.88 8.75 -11.24
C SER A 34 -8.35 8.51 -12.67
N VAL A 35 -7.55 7.81 -13.49
CA VAL A 35 -7.99 7.35 -14.82
C VAL A 35 -9.15 6.37 -14.71
N ASP A 36 -9.11 5.49 -13.69
CA ASP A 36 -10.18 4.54 -13.38
C ASP A 36 -10.07 4.10 -11.91
N PHE A 37 -10.71 4.90 -11.03
CA PHE A 37 -10.71 4.59 -9.60
C PHE A 37 -11.40 3.26 -9.31
N ASP A 38 -12.44 2.92 -10.06
CA ASP A 38 -13.21 1.70 -9.81
C ASP A 38 -12.33 0.47 -10.07
N ALA A 39 -11.55 0.45 -11.15
CA ALA A 39 -10.57 -0.61 -11.39
C ALA A 39 -9.40 -0.58 -10.39
N PHE A 40 -8.93 0.61 -9.99
CA PHE A 40 -7.88 0.74 -8.97
C PHE A 40 -8.29 0.10 -7.63
N TYR A 41 -9.52 0.36 -7.17
CA TYR A 41 -10.01 -0.14 -5.89
C TYR A 41 -10.51 -1.59 -5.96
N SER A 42 -11.20 -1.98 -7.03
CA SER A 42 -11.81 -3.32 -7.13
C SER A 42 -10.86 -4.41 -7.60
N ALA A 43 -9.80 -4.06 -8.35
CA ALA A 43 -8.86 -5.03 -8.91
C ALA A 43 -7.44 -4.82 -8.39
N PHE A 44 -6.85 -3.64 -8.61
CA PHE A 44 -5.44 -3.40 -8.30
C PHE A 44 -5.12 -3.50 -6.81
N MET A 45 -5.89 -2.82 -5.95
CA MET A 45 -5.58 -2.77 -4.51
C MET A 45 -5.65 -4.16 -3.84
N PRO A 46 -6.68 -5.00 -4.09
CA PRO A 46 -6.69 -6.39 -3.62
C PRO A 46 -5.49 -7.20 -4.12
N GLU A 47 -5.13 -7.09 -5.40
CA GLU A 47 -3.99 -7.79 -5.99
C GLU A 47 -2.66 -7.35 -5.36
N PHE A 48 -2.47 -6.05 -5.19
CA PHE A 48 -1.30 -5.46 -4.54
C PHE A 48 -1.13 -5.96 -3.10
N LEU A 49 -2.20 -5.93 -2.30
CA LEU A 49 -2.18 -6.41 -0.91
C LEU A 49 -1.92 -7.92 -0.82
N ASN A 50 -2.47 -8.70 -1.74
CA ASN A 50 -2.20 -10.14 -1.81
C ASN A 50 -0.75 -10.45 -2.19
N GLY A 51 -0.12 -9.60 -3.00
CA GLY A 51 1.31 -9.67 -3.33
C GLY A 51 2.25 -9.22 -2.22
N CYS A 52 1.76 -8.54 -1.18
CA CYS A 52 2.60 -8.03 -0.09
C CYS A 52 3.15 -9.17 0.79
N GLN A 53 4.46 -9.38 0.75
CA GLN A 53 5.16 -10.29 1.65
C GLN A 53 5.36 -9.68 3.04
N GLY A 54 5.63 -10.54 4.05
CA GLY A 54 5.92 -10.12 5.42
C GLY A 54 4.68 -9.66 6.21
N VAL A 55 3.48 -9.91 5.71
CA VAL A 55 2.19 -9.67 6.37
C VAL A 55 1.26 -10.88 6.20
N ASP A 56 0.53 -11.24 7.25
CA ASP A 56 -0.42 -12.37 7.22
C ASP A 56 -1.80 -11.97 6.68
N SER A 57 -2.68 -12.96 6.51
CA SER A 57 -4.03 -12.76 5.96
C SER A 57 -4.90 -11.83 6.82
N GLY A 58 -4.78 -11.89 8.15
CA GLY A 58 -5.49 -11.02 9.07
C GLY A 58 -5.06 -9.55 8.91
N GLN A 59 -3.75 -9.31 8.89
CA GLN A 59 -3.18 -7.98 8.66
C GLN A 59 -3.58 -7.43 7.28
N ARG A 60 -3.54 -8.25 6.22
CA ARG A 60 -4.01 -7.86 4.87
C ARG A 60 -5.47 -7.46 4.86
N ALA A 61 -6.34 -8.21 5.55
CA ALA A 61 -7.76 -7.88 5.67
C ALA A 61 -7.99 -6.54 6.39
N VAL A 62 -7.21 -6.26 7.45
CA VAL A 62 -7.27 -4.98 8.16
C VAL A 62 -6.83 -3.82 7.24
N LEU A 63 -5.72 -3.98 6.51
CA LEU A 63 -5.24 -2.98 5.56
C LEU A 63 -6.28 -2.70 4.46
N ALA A 64 -6.85 -3.74 3.86
CA ALA A 64 -7.89 -3.62 2.84
C ALA A 64 -9.12 -2.87 3.37
N ARG A 65 -9.58 -3.20 4.58
CA ARG A 65 -10.74 -2.55 5.21
C ARG A 65 -10.47 -1.08 5.54
N ASN A 66 -9.26 -0.74 5.96
CA ASN A 66 -8.89 0.62 6.36
C ASN A 66 -8.59 1.53 5.16
N PHE A 67 -8.34 0.95 3.98
CA PHE A 67 -8.11 1.70 2.75
C PHE A 67 -9.43 2.13 2.11
N LYS A 68 -9.85 3.35 2.43
CA LYS A 68 -11.11 3.93 1.96
C LYS A 68 -11.06 4.28 0.46
N LEU A 69 -12.25 4.29 -0.17
CA LEU A 69 -12.46 4.61 -1.58
C LEU A 69 -12.42 6.13 -1.85
N GLU A 70 -11.31 6.77 -1.47
CA GLU A 70 -11.14 8.22 -1.54
C GLU A 70 -10.86 8.71 -2.98
N ARG A 71 -11.66 9.64 -3.50
CA ARG A 71 -11.49 10.14 -4.87
C ARG A 71 -10.84 11.52 -4.95
N ASP A 72 -10.87 12.29 -3.87
CA ASP A 72 -10.17 13.58 -3.82
C ASP A 72 -8.69 13.39 -3.48
N LEU A 73 -7.85 14.24 -4.06
CA LEU A 73 -6.40 14.15 -3.91
C LEU A 73 -5.93 14.18 -2.44
N PRO A 74 -6.40 15.09 -1.56
CA PRO A 74 -5.96 15.12 -0.16
C PRO A 74 -6.26 13.83 0.61
N SER A 75 -7.47 13.29 0.48
CA SER A 75 -7.88 12.08 1.21
C SER A 75 -7.19 10.83 0.64
N PHE A 76 -6.99 10.79 -0.68
CA PHE A 76 -6.23 9.73 -1.35
C PHE A 76 -4.77 9.69 -0.90
N THR A 77 -4.07 10.83 -0.93
CA THR A 77 -2.64 10.90 -0.54
C THR A 77 -2.45 10.47 0.91
N GLN A 78 -3.32 10.94 1.82
CA GLN A 78 -3.32 10.51 3.21
C GLN A 78 -3.53 9.00 3.35
N SER A 79 -4.44 8.42 2.57
CA SER A 79 -4.72 6.98 2.59
C SER A 79 -3.53 6.15 2.08
N VAL A 80 -2.84 6.60 1.03
CA VAL A 80 -1.61 5.96 0.53
C VAL A 80 -0.51 6.01 1.59
N HIS A 81 -0.28 7.16 2.24
CA HIS A 81 0.72 7.26 3.30
C HIS A 81 0.39 6.37 4.51
N ARG A 82 -0.88 6.32 4.92
CA ARG A 82 -1.34 5.42 6.00
C ARG A 82 -1.08 3.96 5.63
N LEU A 83 -1.48 3.54 4.43
CA LEU A 83 -1.26 2.18 3.93
C LEU A 83 0.23 1.80 3.95
N VAL A 84 1.09 2.67 3.42
CA VAL A 84 2.54 2.45 3.37
C VAL A 84 3.13 2.33 4.77
N ASN A 85 2.72 3.20 5.70
CA ASN A 85 3.17 3.17 7.09
C ASN A 85 2.72 1.90 7.82
N ASP A 86 1.45 1.52 7.70
CA ASP A 86 0.88 0.35 8.35
C ASP A 86 1.52 -0.95 7.83
N LEU A 87 1.71 -1.07 6.51
CA LEU A 87 2.41 -2.21 5.90
C LEU A 87 3.84 -2.36 6.46
N ARG A 88 4.57 -1.25 6.57
CA ARG A 88 5.94 -1.26 7.08
C ARG A 88 5.98 -1.60 8.56
N TYR A 89 5.02 -1.09 9.33
CA TYR A 89 4.88 -1.42 10.74
C TYR A 89 4.62 -2.93 10.93
N TYR A 90 3.67 -3.51 10.19
CA TYR A 90 3.41 -4.95 10.26
C TYR A 90 4.62 -5.79 9.87
N ARG A 91 5.35 -5.41 8.81
CA ARG A 91 6.59 -6.09 8.42
C ARG A 91 7.65 -6.02 9.51
N LEU A 92 7.82 -4.85 10.13
CA LEU A 92 8.77 -4.67 11.22
C LEU A 92 8.42 -5.58 12.41
N CYS A 93 7.17 -5.52 12.88
CA CYS A 93 6.67 -6.36 13.98
C CYS A 93 6.81 -7.86 13.66
N ASN A 94 6.47 -8.28 12.44
CA ASN A 94 6.57 -9.68 12.06
C ASN A 94 8.03 -10.15 11.96
N SER A 95 8.95 -9.26 11.54
CA SER A 95 10.38 -9.57 11.44
C SER A 95 11.10 -9.58 12.79
N SER A 96 10.57 -8.86 13.79
CA SER A 96 11.14 -8.81 15.14
C SER A 96 10.69 -9.95 16.05
N LEU A 97 9.70 -10.74 15.63
CA LEU A 97 9.27 -11.92 16.37
C LEU A 97 10.37 -13.00 16.36
N PRO A 98 10.73 -13.57 17.51
CA PRO A 98 11.69 -14.67 17.57
C PRO A 98 11.23 -15.87 16.73
N THR A 99 12.18 -16.55 16.10
CA THR A 99 11.95 -17.81 15.38
C THR A 99 11.26 -18.80 16.31
N GLY A 100 10.01 -19.18 16.00
CA GLY A 100 9.21 -20.11 16.81
C GLY A 100 7.97 -19.50 17.49
N THR A 101 7.72 -18.20 17.34
CA THR A 101 6.45 -17.61 17.82
C THR A 101 5.30 -18.04 16.91
N ILE A 102 4.37 -18.86 17.42
CA ILE A 102 3.18 -19.28 16.70
C ILE A 102 2.29 -18.04 16.48
N LYS A 103 2.04 -17.67 15.22
CA LYS A 103 0.98 -16.72 14.87
C LYS A 103 -0.36 -17.43 15.10
N LEU A 104 -1.05 -17.10 16.20
CA LEU A 104 -2.41 -17.56 16.50
C LEU A 104 -3.41 -17.04 15.47
#